data_AF-A0A935RW33-F1
#
_entry.id   AF-A0A935RW33-F1
#
_cell.length_a   1.000
_cell.length_b   1.000
_cell.length_c   1.000
_cell.angle_alpha   90.00
_cell.angle_beta   90.00
_cell.angle_gamma   90.00
#
_symmetry.space_group_name_H-M   'P 1'
#
loop_
_entity.id
_entity.type
_entity.pdbx_description
1 polymer ?
#
loop_
_entity_poly.entity_id
_entity_poly.type
_entity_poly.pdbx_seq_one_letter_code
_entity_poly.pdbx_strand_id
1 'polypeptide(L)'
;MTEQPSRYHTMLKAIDAERKHDEAFFKNLNESKTMQQKVNAGFVWYPVQVIRKSYTIGEYLEVEVPQYEFNDKNGPFLCSLNKRLPEIEV
;
A
#
# COMPACT_ATOMS: atom_id res chain seq x y z
N MET A 1 44.08 -1.93 20.39
CA MET A 1 44.00 -1.19 19.11
C MET A 1 42.53 -1.05 18.79
N THR A 2 41.95 0.14 18.91
CA THR A 2 40.55 0.38 18.54
C THR A 2 40.48 0.49 17.03
N GLU A 3 40.00 -0.56 16.38
CA GLU A 3 39.79 -0.57 14.93
C GLU A 3 38.67 0.45 14.63
N GLN A 4 39.06 1.60 14.08
CA GLN A 4 38.11 2.63 13.64
C GLN A 4 37.20 1.99 12.58
N PRO A 5 35.88 1.98 12.76
CA PRO A 5 34.98 1.37 11.79
C PRO A 5 35.19 2.05 10.43
N SER A 6 35.40 1.24 9.40
CA SER A 6 35.47 1.71 8.01
C SER A 6 34.29 2.64 7.73
N ARG A 7 34.53 3.75 7.00
CA ARG A 7 33.51 4.75 6.66
C ARG A 7 32.21 4.10 6.16
N TYR A 8 32.32 3.05 5.37
CA TYR A 8 31.17 2.30 4.84
C TYR A 8 30.35 1.62 5.94
N HIS A 9 31.00 1.06 6.96
CA HIS A 9 30.30 0.44 8.09
C HIS A 9 29.53 1.46 8.91
N THR A 10 30.09 2.66 9.10
CA THR A 10 29.38 3.78 9.75
C THR A 10 28.17 4.24 8.93
N MET A 11 28.31 4.34 7.61
CA MET A 11 27.18 4.69 6.72
C MET A 11 26.07 3.64 6.75
N LEU A 12 26.43 2.35 6.69
CA LEU A 12 25.45 1.25 6.79
C LEU A 12 24.69 1.30 8.12
N LYS A 13 25.40 1.54 9.24
CA LYS A 13 24.76 1.73 10.54
C LYS A 13 23.79 2.92 10.58
N ALA A 14 24.14 4.03 9.94
CA ALA A 14 23.28 5.19 9.86
C ALA A 14 22.01 4.88 9.05
N ILE A 15 22.14 4.21 7.90
CA ILE A 15 21.01 3.78 7.07
C ILE A 15 20.08 2.84 7.84
N ASP A 16 20.64 1.86 8.58
CA ASP A 16 19.82 0.94 9.35
C ASP A 16 19.12 1.62 10.54
N ALA A 17 19.73 2.66 11.11
CA ALA A 17 19.09 3.48 12.13
C ALA A 17 17.92 4.30 11.55
N GLU A 18 18.10 4.88 10.36
CA GLU A 18 17.04 5.59 9.62
C GLU A 18 15.86 4.66 9.30
N ARG A 19 16.12 3.47 8.75
CA ARG A 19 15.10 2.46 8.47
C ARG A 19 14.28 2.10 9.72
N LYS A 20 14.94 1.84 10.85
CA LYS A 20 14.26 1.52 12.11
C LYS A 20 13.40 2.66 12.62
N HIS A 21 13.89 3.89 12.48
CA HIS A 21 13.13 5.08 12.86
C HIS A 21 11.85 5.20 12.01
N ASP A 22 11.96 5.03 10.70
CA ASP A 22 10.83 5.15 9.78
C ASP A 22 9.80 4.03 9.98
N GLU A 23 10.27 2.79 10.16
CA GLU A 23 9.41 1.66 10.51
C GLU A 23 8.61 1.94 11.79
N ALA A 24 9.29 2.43 12.84
CA ALA A 24 8.63 2.79 14.09
C ALA A 24 7.62 3.93 13.90
N PHE A 25 7.96 4.96 13.13
CA PHE A 25 7.08 6.08 12.82
C PHE A 25 5.79 5.61 12.12
N PHE A 26 5.90 4.84 11.03
CA PHE A 26 4.74 4.36 10.28
C PHE A 26 3.92 3.36 11.08
N LYS A 27 4.56 2.50 11.90
CA LYS A 27 3.85 1.60 12.81
C LYS A 27 3.00 2.36 13.82
N ASN A 28 3.58 3.36 14.49
CA ASN A 28 2.87 4.20 15.45
C ASN A 28 1.73 4.99 14.79
N LEU A 29 1.96 5.50 13.58
CA LEU A 29 0.96 6.22 12.80
C LEU A 29 -0.21 5.30 12.41
N ASN A 30 0.09 4.04 12.07
CA ASN A 30 -0.91 3.03 11.77
C ASN A 30 -1.70 2.61 13.01
N GLU A 31 -1.08 2.51 14.19
CA GLU A 31 -1.78 2.13 15.44
C GLU A 31 -2.64 3.26 16.02
N SER A 32 -2.23 4.52 15.84
CA SER A 32 -2.89 5.68 16.46
C SER A 32 -4.14 6.20 15.73
N LYS A 33 -4.27 5.98 14.42
CA LYS A 33 -5.39 6.51 13.61
C LYS A 33 -6.47 5.46 13.37
N THR A 34 -7.73 5.88 13.35
CA THR A 34 -8.84 5.02 12.91
C THR A 34 -8.79 4.80 11.39
N MET A 35 -9.34 3.68 10.89
CA MET A 35 -9.32 3.37 9.44
C MET A 35 -9.85 4.50 8.56
N GLN A 36 -10.93 5.16 8.95
CA GLN A 36 -11.48 6.32 8.23
C GLN A 36 -10.49 7.49 8.15
N GLN A 37 -9.80 7.79 9.26
CA GLN A 37 -8.75 8.82 9.26
C GLN A 37 -7.57 8.43 8.37
N LYS A 38 -7.28 7.13 8.23
CA LYS A 38 -6.22 6.65 7.32
C LYS A 38 -6.60 6.84 5.85
N VAL A 39 -7.84 6.50 5.51
CA VAL A 39 -8.40 6.69 4.16
C VAL A 39 -8.43 8.17 3.80
N ASN A 40 -8.94 9.02 4.70
CA ASN A 40 -9.03 10.47 4.48
C ASN A 40 -7.66 11.15 4.33
N ALA A 41 -6.63 10.62 5.01
CA ALA A 41 -5.26 11.10 4.86
C ALA A 41 -4.56 10.56 3.61
N GLY A 42 -5.21 9.70 2.82
CA GLY A 42 -4.72 9.21 1.54
C GLY A 42 -3.60 8.18 1.61
N PHE A 43 -3.27 7.64 2.80
CA PHE A 43 -2.19 6.66 2.95
C PHE A 43 -2.67 5.20 3.03
N VAL A 44 -3.98 4.95 3.10
CA VAL A 44 -4.58 3.62 3.03
C VAL A 44 -5.74 3.62 2.04
N TRP A 45 -5.79 2.61 1.17
CA TRP A 45 -6.97 2.32 0.36
C TRP A 45 -7.85 1.32 1.09
N TYR A 46 -9.09 1.71 1.39
CA TYR A 46 -10.10 0.85 1.97
C TYR A 46 -11.50 1.42 1.71
N PRO A 47 -12.51 0.58 1.36
CA PRO A 47 -12.40 -0.85 1.03
C PRO A 47 -11.76 -1.06 -0.35
N VAL A 48 -11.04 -2.17 -0.55
CA VAL A 48 -10.42 -2.54 -1.84
C VAL A 48 -11.10 -3.78 -2.40
N GLN A 49 -11.46 -3.73 -3.67
CA GLN A 49 -11.96 -4.87 -4.43
C GLN A 49 -10.94 -5.24 -5.51
N VAL A 50 -10.61 -6.51 -5.63
CA VAL A 50 -9.74 -6.99 -6.72
C VAL A 50 -10.60 -7.26 -7.94
N ILE A 51 -10.28 -6.65 -9.08
CA ILE A 51 -10.97 -6.87 -10.37
C ILE A 51 -10.30 -7.99 -11.15
N ARG A 52 -8.97 -7.92 -11.28
CA ARG A 52 -8.19 -8.84 -12.11
C ARG A 52 -6.91 -9.25 -11.41
N LYS A 53 -6.45 -10.45 -11.73
CA LYS A 53 -5.15 -10.98 -11.33
C LYS A 53 -4.43 -11.52 -12.56
N SER A 54 -3.17 -11.15 -12.74
CA SER A 54 -2.31 -11.59 -13.84
C SER A 54 -0.91 -11.91 -13.30
N TYR A 55 -0.08 -12.54 -14.13
CA TYR A 55 1.34 -12.73 -13.82
C TYR A 55 2.16 -11.85 -14.75
N THR A 56 3.15 -11.18 -14.17
CA THR A 56 4.13 -10.39 -14.92
C THR A 56 5.28 -11.26 -15.40
N ILE A 57 6.04 -10.74 -16.35
CA ILE A 57 7.34 -11.31 -16.72
C ILE A 57 8.28 -11.13 -15.53
N GLY A 58 8.72 -12.23 -14.92
CA GLY A 58 9.41 -12.23 -13.62
C GLY A 58 8.60 -12.85 -12.48
N GLU A 59 7.44 -13.45 -12.78
CA GLU A 59 6.63 -14.29 -11.86
C GLU A 59 5.98 -13.54 -10.69
N TYR A 60 5.86 -12.21 -10.77
CA TYR A 60 5.09 -11.45 -9.79
C TYR A 60 3.60 -11.50 -10.11
N LEU A 61 2.78 -11.67 -9.07
CA LEU A 61 1.33 -11.51 -9.15
C LEU A 61 1.00 -10.03 -9.29
N GLU A 62 0.43 -9.66 -10.42
CA GLU A 62 -0.17 -8.35 -10.65
C GLU A 62 -1.64 -8.39 -10.26
N VAL A 63 -2.09 -7.35 -9.56
CA VAL A 63 -3.45 -7.23 -9.06
C VAL A 63 -3.99 -5.87 -9.48
N GLU A 64 -5.07 -5.88 -10.25
CA GLU A 64 -5.76 -4.67 -10.66
C GLU A 64 -6.91 -4.37 -9.69
N VAL A 65 -6.91 -3.15 -9.17
CA VAL A 65 -7.93 -2.64 -8.24
C VAL A 65 -8.57 -1.38 -8.84
N PRO A 66 -9.88 -1.19 -8.70
CA PRO A 66 -10.55 0.03 -9.13
C PRO A 66 -10.17 1.18 -8.20
N GLN A 67 -10.04 2.37 -8.78
CA GLN A 67 -10.02 3.61 -8.03
C GLN A 67 -11.46 4.09 -7.87
N TYR A 68 -11.98 4.09 -6.64
CA TYR A 68 -13.29 4.67 -6.32
C TYR A 68 -13.11 5.88 -5.40
N GLU A 69 -13.94 6.91 -5.60
CA GLU A 69 -14.13 7.95 -4.60
C GLU A 69 -14.94 7.37 -3.43
N PHE A 70 -14.41 7.45 -2.22
CA PHE A 70 -15.11 6.99 -1.02
C PHE A 70 -16.35 7.86 -0.80
N ASN A 71 -17.54 7.28 -0.94
CA ASN A 71 -18.81 7.98 -0.77
C ASN A 71 -19.64 7.27 0.31
N ASP A 72 -19.73 7.86 1.50
CA ASP A 72 -20.35 7.28 2.72
C ASP A 72 -21.79 6.76 2.51
N LYS A 73 -22.47 7.18 1.43
CA LYS A 73 -23.87 6.85 1.15
C LYS A 73 -24.08 5.46 0.54
N ASN A 74 -23.03 4.87 -0.01
CA ASN A 74 -23.08 3.53 -0.60
C ASN A 74 -22.29 2.61 0.35
N GLY A 75 -22.96 1.66 0.99
CA GLY A 75 -22.32 0.71 1.90
C GLY A 75 -21.12 -0.01 1.25
N PRO A 76 -20.28 -0.70 2.05
CA PRO A 76 -18.92 -1.13 1.67
C PRO A 76 -18.80 -2.06 0.44
N PHE A 77 -19.91 -2.47 -0.17
CA PHE A 77 -19.96 -3.43 -1.27
C PHE A 77 -20.90 -3.04 -2.42
N LEU A 78 -21.45 -1.83 -2.44
CA LEU A 78 -22.40 -1.42 -3.48
C LEU A 78 -21.92 -0.20 -4.26
N CYS A 79 -20.84 -0.37 -5.01
CA CYS A 79 -20.74 0.40 -6.25
C CYS A 79 -21.68 -0.28 -7.26
N SER A 80 -22.75 0.42 -7.64
CA SER A 80 -23.67 -0.07 -8.66
C SER A 80 -22.88 -0.46 -9.91
N LEU A 81 -22.92 -1.75 -10.27
CA LEU A 81 -22.54 -2.25 -11.59
C LEU A 81 -23.39 -1.53 -12.63
N ASN A 82 -22.96 -0.34 -13.07
CA ASN A 82 -23.56 0.32 -14.21
C ASN A 82 -22.70 0.07 -15.45
N LYS A 83 -23.02 -1.07 -16.06
CA LYS A 83 -23.10 -1.37 -17.50
C LYS A 83 -21.81 -1.41 -18.34
N ARG A 84 -21.68 -2.59 -18.96
CA ARG A 84 -20.85 -3.00 -20.12
C ARG A 84 -19.39 -3.34 -19.81
N LEU A 85 -19.19 -4.59 -19.42
CA LEU A 85 -18.03 -5.34 -19.90
C LEU A 85 -18.22 -5.54 -21.41
N PRO A 86 -17.24 -5.24 -22.27
CA PRO A 86 -17.31 -5.62 -23.68
C PRO A 86 -17.31 -7.14 -23.78
N GLU A 87 -18.25 -7.70 -24.53
CA GLU A 87 -18.24 -9.10 -24.93
C GLU A 87 -16.94 -9.35 -25.71
N ILE A 88 -16.11 -10.25 -25.18
CA ILE A 88 -14.97 -10.78 -25.92
C ILE A 88 -15.56 -11.87 -26.83
N GLU A 89 -15.78 -11.54 -28.10
CA GLU A 89 -16.03 -12.55 -29.13
C GLU A 89 -14.75 -13.39 -29.29
N VAL A 90 -14.89 -14.71 -29.13
CA VAL A 90 -13.88 -15.73 -29.48
C VAL A 90 -14.22 -16.27 -30.86
#